data_AF-A0A2H0P4T2-F1
#
_entry.id   AF-A0A2H0P4T2-F1
#
_cell.length_a   1.000
_cell.length_b   1.000
_cell.length_c   1.000
_cell.angle_alpha   90.00
_cell.angle_beta   90.00
_cell.angle_gamma   90.00
#
_symmetry.space_group_name_H-M   'P 1'
#
loop_
_entity.id
_entity.type
_entity.pdbx_description
1 polymer ?
#
loop_
_entity_poly.entity_id
_entity_poly.type
_entity_poly.pdbx_seq_one_letter_code
_entity_poly.pdbx_strand_id
1 'polypeptide(L)'
;FERHASVTWTPSNVGAIFYLAILGTVVAFLSYYKLLHALPATQVSMITLIFPVVAVLLGWVVLGETLTANAGLGIALIIGGVGLSLARRRQSSPIA
;
A
#
# COMPACT_ATOMS: atom_id res chain seq x y z
N PHE A 1 12.30 -4.17 -25.24
CA PHE A 1 12.30 -5.58 -24.81
C PHE A 1 10.89 -6.14 -24.54
N GLU A 2 9.78 -5.47 -24.90
CA GLU A 2 8.41 -6.03 -24.83
C GLU A 2 7.52 -5.74 -26.06
N ARG A 3 8.09 -5.17 -27.14
CA ARG A 3 7.33 -4.59 -28.27
C ARG A 3 6.46 -5.57 -29.08
N HIS A 4 6.53 -6.88 -28.82
CA HIS A 4 5.78 -7.91 -29.54
C HIS A 4 5.18 -8.99 -28.63
N ALA A 5 4.95 -8.70 -27.35
CA ALA A 5 4.08 -9.57 -26.56
C ALA A 5 2.66 -9.46 -27.14
N SER A 6 2.18 -10.51 -27.81
CA SER A 6 0.81 -10.57 -28.31
C SER A 6 -0.13 -10.49 -27.12
N VAL A 7 -0.86 -9.37 -27.00
CA VAL A 7 -1.90 -9.20 -25.99
C VAL A 7 -2.95 -10.28 -26.23
N THR A 8 -2.89 -11.33 -25.41
CA THR A 8 -3.80 -12.46 -25.52
C THR A 8 -5.03 -12.11 -24.68
N TRP A 9 -6.11 -11.79 -25.38
CA TRP A 9 -7.39 -11.43 -24.76
C TRP A 9 -8.07 -12.69 -24.22
N THR A 10 -7.77 -13.02 -22.97
CA THR A 10 -8.49 -14.07 -22.22
C THR A 10 -9.51 -13.43 -21.27
N PRO A 11 -10.63 -14.09 -20.96
CA PRO A 11 -11.58 -13.60 -19.94
C PRO A 11 -10.91 -13.30 -18.60
N SER A 12 -9.88 -14.08 -18.23
CA SER A 12 -9.05 -13.84 -17.04
C SER A 12 -8.31 -12.50 -17.10
N ASN A 13 -7.67 -12.18 -18.23
CA ASN A 13 -6.93 -10.93 -18.40
C ASN A 13 -7.87 -9.72 -18.38
N VAL A 14 -9.03 -9.84 -19.03
CA VAL A 14 -10.08 -8.82 -18.97
C VAL A 14 -10.57 -8.63 -17.53
N GLY A 15 -10.82 -9.72 -16.81
CA GLY A 15 -11.20 -9.69 -15.40
C GLY A 15 -10.15 -8.99 -14.52
N ALA A 16 -8.86 -9.29 -14.71
CA ALA A 16 -7.76 -8.64 -14.00
C ALA A 16 -7.71 -7.12 -14.26
N ILE A 17 -7.95 -6.69 -15.51
CA ILE A 17 -8.04 -5.27 -15.87
C ILE A 17 -9.17 -4.59 -15.11
N PHE A 18 -10.38 -5.17 -15.12
CA PHE A 18 -11.52 -4.61 -14.39
C PHE A 18 -11.27 -4.57 -12.88
N TYR A 19 -10.67 -5.62 -12.32
CA TYR A 19 -10.29 -5.66 -10.91
C TYR A 19 -9.33 -4.53 -10.55
N LEU A 20 -8.26 -4.32 -11.33
CA LEU A 20 -7.32 -3.22 -11.11
C LEU A 20 -7.99 -1.86 -11.29
N ALA A 21 -8.78 -1.68 -12.35
CA ALA A 21 -9.43 -0.40 -12.64
C ALA A 21 -10.41 -0.01 -11.54
N ILE A 22 -11.21 -0.94 -11.04
CA ILE A 22 -12.24 -0.66 -10.03
C ILE A 22 -11.63 -0.63 -8.63
N LEU A 23 -10.99 -1.70 -8.19
CA LEU A 23 -10.49 -1.79 -6.81
C LEU A 23 -9.14 -1.11 -6.64
N GLY A 24 -8.20 -1.35 -7.55
CA GLY A 24 -6.85 -0.76 -7.51
C GLY A 24 -6.84 0.75 -7.74
N THR A 25 -7.82 1.28 -8.48
CA THR A 25 -7.92 2.71 -8.79
C THR A 25 -9.15 3.35 -8.18
N VAL A 26 -10.36 3.12 -8.71
CA VAL A 26 -11.55 3.91 -8.31
C VAL A 26 -11.80 3.86 -6.81
N VAL A 27 -11.89 2.67 -6.22
CA VAL A 27 -12.16 2.50 -4.79
C VAL A 27 -10.99 3.01 -3.94
N ALA A 28 -9.74 2.71 -4.33
CA ALA A 28 -8.55 3.15 -3.62
C ALA A 28 -8.44 4.69 -3.57
N PHE A 29 -8.60 5.37 -4.70
CA PHE A 29 -8.52 6.82 -4.78
C PHE A 29 -9.69 7.52 -4.09
N LEU A 30 -10.92 7.03 -4.24
CA LEU A 30 -12.06 7.58 -3.49
C LEU A 30 -11.84 7.48 -1.99
N SER A 31 -11.31 6.34 -1.51
CA SER A 31 -10.98 6.14 -0.10
C SER A 31 -9.85 7.07 0.34
N TYR A 32 -8.80 7.20 -0.47
CA TYR A 32 -7.69 8.12 -0.22
C TYR A 32 -8.15 9.58 -0.09
N TYR A 33 -9.00 10.06 -1.01
CA TYR A 33 -9.54 11.42 -0.95
C TYR A 33 -10.46 11.63 0.24
N LYS A 34 -11.31 10.64 0.57
CA LYS A 34 -12.09 10.68 1.81
C LYS A 34 -11.20 10.80 3.04
N LEU A 35 -10.07 10.10 3.07
CA LEU A 35 -9.13 10.15 4.17
C LEU A 35 -8.42 11.50 4.26
N LEU A 36 -8.06 12.11 3.11
CA LEU A 36 -7.51 13.47 3.06
C LEU A 36 -8.49 14.54 3.54
N HIS A 37 -9.80 14.33 3.38
CA HIS A 37 -10.81 15.23 3.92
C HIS A 37 -10.98 15.08 5.44
N ALA A 38 -10.67 13.91 6.00
CA ALA A 38 -10.86 13.60 7.42
C ALA A 38 -9.58 13.78 8.27
N LEU A 39 -8.39 13.65 7.68
CA LEU A 39 -7.11 13.65 8.38
C LEU A 39 -6.09 14.59 7.70
N PRO A 40 -5.14 15.16 8.47
CA PRO A 40 -3.99 15.87 7.91
C PRO A 40 -3.27 15.07 6.82
N ALA A 41 -2.89 15.74 5.73
CA ALA A 41 -2.23 15.10 4.59
C ALA A 41 -1.00 14.28 4.97
N THR A 42 -0.23 14.71 5.98
CA THR A 42 0.92 13.93 6.43
C THR A 42 0.54 12.63 7.12
N GLN A 43 -0.58 12.57 7.88
CA GLN A 43 -1.04 11.32 8.48
C GLN A 43 -1.52 10.35 7.39
N VAL A 44 -2.25 10.85 6.40
CA VAL A 44 -2.68 10.05 5.25
C VAL A 44 -1.49 9.48 4.49
N SER A 45 -0.45 10.28 4.25
CA SER A 45 0.78 9.81 3.61
C SER A 45 1.53 8.75 4.42
N MET A 46 1.46 8.80 5.76
CA MET A 46 2.06 7.76 6.61
C MET A 46 1.25 6.46 6.55
N ILE A 47 -0.07 6.54 6.43
CA ILE A 47 -0.94 5.37 6.29
C ILE A 47 -0.66 4.64 4.97
N THR A 48 -0.40 5.34 3.86
CA THR A 48 -0.12 4.69 2.58
C THR A 48 1.20 3.90 2.58
N LEU A 49 2.11 4.17 3.52
CA LEU A 49 3.34 3.37 3.70
C LEU A 49 3.04 1.93 4.14
N ILE A 50 1.82 1.62 4.57
CA ILE A 50 1.42 0.25 4.92
C ILE A 50 1.22 -0.65 3.70
N PHE A 51 0.98 -0.09 2.51
CA PHE A 51 0.73 -0.85 1.28
C PHE A 51 1.79 -1.92 0.96
N PRO A 52 3.11 -1.63 1.01
CA PRO A 52 4.13 -2.67 0.84
C PRO A 52 4.05 -3.79 1.88
N VAL A 53 3.71 -3.48 3.14
CA VAL A 53 3.53 -4.51 4.19
C VAL A 53 2.36 -5.42 3.82
N VAL A 54 1.22 -4.84 3.44
CA VAL A 54 0.05 -5.59 3.00
C VAL A 54 0.37 -6.45 1.76
N ALA A 55 1.08 -5.89 0.78
CA ALA A 55 1.47 -6.61 -0.43
C ALA A 55 2.32 -7.85 -0.12
N VAL A 56 3.35 -7.72 0.73
CA VAL A 56 4.20 -8.85 1.14
C VAL A 56 3.40 -9.90 1.91
N LEU A 57 2.53 -9.46 2.83
CA LEU A 57 1.68 -10.39 3.60
C LEU A 57 0.70 -11.15 2.69
N LEU A 58 0.12 -10.48 1.69
CA LEU A 58 -0.73 -11.15 0.71
C LEU A 58 0.07 -12.12 -0.17
N GLY A 59 1.28 -11.75 -0.59
CA GLY A 59 2.18 -12.67 -1.30
C GLY A 59 2.47 -13.93 -0.49
N TRP A 60 2.79 -13.76 0.80
CA TRP A 60 3.05 -14.88 1.68
C TRP A 60 1.82 -15.75 1.96
N VAL A 61 0.68 -15.15 2.31
CA VAL A 61 -0.50 -15.89 2.78
C VAL A 61 -1.37 -16.39 1.63
N VAL A 62 -1.55 -15.58 0.57
CA VAL A 62 -2.49 -15.88 -0.53
C VAL A 62 -1.76 -16.59 -1.67
N LEU A 63 -0.56 -16.16 -2.02
CA LEU A 63 0.24 -16.77 -3.10
C LEU A 63 1.16 -17.88 -2.59
N GLY A 64 1.34 -18.01 -1.28
CA GLY A 64 2.22 -19.02 -0.67
C GLY A 64 3.71 -18.73 -0.84
N GLU A 65 4.09 -17.47 -1.10
CA GLU A 65 5.49 -17.08 -1.28
C GLU A 65 6.28 -17.21 0.02
N THR A 66 7.48 -17.77 -0.01
CA THR A 66 8.35 -17.82 1.19
C THR A 66 8.74 -16.43 1.67
N LEU A 67 8.39 -16.11 2.93
CA LEU A 67 8.78 -14.86 3.56
C LEU A 67 10.30 -14.86 3.84
N THR A 68 11.04 -14.05 3.11
CA THR A 68 12.50 -13.94 3.29
C THR A 68 12.87 -13.06 4.48
N ALA A 69 14.06 -13.27 5.04
CA ALA A 69 14.58 -12.41 6.11
C ALA A 69 14.64 -10.93 5.71
N ASN A 70 14.98 -10.65 4.44
CA ASN A 70 15.02 -9.29 3.90
C ASN A 70 13.63 -8.64 3.86
N ALA A 71 12.60 -9.41 3.47
CA ALA A 71 11.22 -8.93 3.49
C ALA A 71 10.76 -8.62 4.92
N GLY A 72 11.11 -9.48 5.89
CA GLY A 72 10.85 -9.26 7.31
C GLY A 72 11.53 -7.99 7.85
N LEU A 73 12.79 -7.75 7.49
CA LEU A 73 13.50 -6.52 7.84
C LEU A 73 12.85 -5.27 7.22
N GLY A 74 12.43 -5.34 5.96
CA GLY A 74 11.70 -4.26 5.29
C GLY A 74 10.40 -3.91 6.02
N ILE A 75 9.61 -4.92 6.39
CA ILE A 75 8.38 -4.73 7.17
C ILE A 75 8.68 -4.06 8.52
N ALA A 76 9.70 -4.54 9.24
CA ALA A 76 10.09 -3.97 10.52
C ALA A 76 10.53 -2.50 10.41
N LEU A 77 11.29 -2.15 9.36
CA LEU A 77 11.73 -0.78 9.11
C LEU A 77 10.55 0.14 8.79
N ILE A 78 9.59 -0.30 7.97
CA ILE A 78 8.40 0.48 7.64
C ILE A 78 7.58 0.77 8.91
N ILE A 79 7.25 -0.28 9.68
CA ILE A 79 6.46 -0.14 10.90
C ILE A 79 7.18 0.73 11.92
N GLY A 80 8.49 0.52 12.12
CA GLY A 80 9.31 1.33 13.02
C GLY A 80 9.37 2.79 12.61
N GLY A 81 9.59 3.09 11.33
CA GLY A 81 9.65 4.45 10.80
C GLY A 81 8.32 5.19 10.92
N VAL A 82 7.21 4.54 10.58
CA VAL A 82 5.85 5.08 10.76
C VAL A 82 5.57 5.34 12.24
N GLY A 83 5.86 4.38 13.11
CA GLY A 83 5.67 4.51 14.56
C GLY A 83 6.45 5.69 15.15
N LEU A 84 7.72 5.84 14.78
CA LEU A 84 8.56 6.95 15.22
C LEU A 84 8.04 8.31 14.72
N SER A 85 7.63 8.37 13.45
CA SER A 85 7.05 9.58 12.83
C SER A 85 5.77 10.03 13.55
N LEU A 86 4.91 9.09 13.94
CA LEU A 86 3.69 9.39 14.70
C LEU A 86 4.00 9.79 16.15
N ALA A 87 4.95 9.13 16.81
CA ALA A 87 5.33 9.42 18.19
C ALA A 87 5.90 10.84 18.35
N ARG A 88 6.74 11.26 17.41
CA ARG A 88 7.38 12.60 17.41
C ARG A 88 6.36 13.74 17.33
N ARG A 89 5.20 13.51 16.68
CA ARG A 89 4.13 14.50 16.56
C ARG A 89 3.35 14.72 17.86
N ARG A 90 3.19 13.69 18.68
CA ARG A 90 2.55 13.83 20.01
C ARG A 90 3.33 14.79 20.93
N GLN A 91 4.63 14.95 20.69
CA GLN A 91 5.50 15.84 21.46
C GLN A 91 5.48 17.30 20.98
N SER A 92 4.92 17.59 19.81
CA SER A 92 4.91 18.95 19.23
C SER A 92 3.70 19.80 19.63
N SER A 93 2.96 19.43 20.69
CA SER A 93 1.99 20.34 21.33
C SER A 93 2.30 20.54 22.81
N PRO A 94 3.35 21.30 23.16
CA PRO A 94 3.30 22.17 24.33
C PRO A 94 2.65 23.49 23.90
N ILE A 95 1.36 23.65 24.22
CA ILE A 95 0.73 24.97 24.20
C ILE A 95 1.31 25.74 25.38
N ALA A 96 2.04 26.82 25.08
CA ALA A 96 2.17 27.99 25.94
C ALA A 96 1.27 29.08 25.36
#